data_AF-A0A951ITY3-F1
#
_entry.id   AF-A0A951ITY3-F1
#
_cell.length_a   1.000
_cell.length_b   1.000
_cell.length_c   1.000
_cell.angle_alpha   90.00
_cell.angle_beta   90.00
_cell.angle_gamma   90.00
#
_symmetry.space_group_name_H-M   'P 1'
#
loop_
_entity.id
_entity.type
_entity.pdbx_description
1 polymer ?
#
loop_
_entity_poly.entity_id
_entity_poly.type
_entity_poly.pdbx_seq_one_letter_code
_entity_poly.pdbx_strand_id
1 'polypeptide(L)'
;MTEALLEGIGMGLVLSAMIGPVFFALITNSIENGFRHTVVLALGILCSDLIYVLITYFGVSVFARNPNFEIVLGYAGGLILMAFGISSFFKPSGARPNSGGLPLPKTGKTKGFFKGFGINGVNPFVLLFWISIAGLVSLKDHFGKADITLYYMGILGTVFSIDLLKAYVAKKLRSFITPRVMLILNKMVGLLLVGFGLRLIWFALGKQGVV
;
A
#
# COMPACT_ATOMS: atom_id res chain seq x y z
N MET A 1 -11.32 -16.89 12.53
CA MET A 1 -11.80 -16.68 11.14
C MET A 1 -12.41 -15.31 10.90
N THR A 2 -13.46 -14.93 11.63
CA THR A 2 -14.10 -13.59 11.49
C THR A 2 -13.17 -12.46 11.92
N GLU A 3 -12.44 -12.64 13.02
CA GLU A 3 -11.42 -11.70 13.51
C GLU A 3 -10.34 -11.42 12.45
N ALA A 4 -9.74 -12.47 11.88
CA ALA A 4 -8.72 -12.34 10.85
C ALA A 4 -9.21 -11.57 9.61
N LEU A 5 -10.45 -11.82 9.17
CA LEU A 5 -11.05 -11.08 8.07
C LEU A 5 -11.26 -9.60 8.43
N LEU A 6 -11.78 -9.30 9.63
CA LEU A 6 -12.00 -7.93 10.12
C LEU A 6 -10.69 -7.15 10.23
N GLU A 7 -9.65 -7.76 10.79
CA GLU A 7 -8.34 -7.13 10.87
C GLU A 7 -7.71 -6.93 9.47
N GLY A 8 -7.87 -7.90 8.58
CA GLY A 8 -7.45 -7.78 7.18
C GLY A 8 -8.17 -6.62 6.48
N ILE A 9 -9.47 -6.46 6.69
CA ILE A 9 -10.24 -5.30 6.20
C ILE A 9 -9.66 -4.01 6.78
N GLY A 10 -9.39 -3.97 8.10
CA GLY A 10 -8.78 -2.82 8.77
C GLY A 10 -7.46 -2.41 8.14
N MET A 11 -6.55 -3.36 7.91
CA MET A 11 -5.26 -3.09 7.26
C MET A 11 -5.40 -2.71 5.79
N GLY A 12 -6.37 -3.31 5.08
CA GLY A 12 -6.72 -2.91 3.72
C GLY A 12 -7.21 -1.46 3.64
N LEU A 13 -7.99 -1.00 4.62
CA LEU A 13 -8.39 0.41 4.73
C LEU A 13 -7.19 1.33 4.99
N VAL A 14 -6.26 0.92 5.87
CA VAL A 14 -5.02 1.68 6.14
C VAL A 14 -4.20 1.85 4.86
N LEU A 15 -3.93 0.77 4.13
CA LEU A 15 -3.21 0.82 2.86
C LEU A 15 -3.95 1.68 1.83
N SER A 16 -5.26 1.52 1.74
CA SER A 16 -6.10 2.26 0.80
C SER A 16 -6.15 3.76 1.09
N ALA A 17 -5.97 4.17 2.34
CA ALA A 17 -5.92 5.57 2.74
C ALA A 17 -4.59 6.24 2.37
N MET A 18 -3.54 5.47 2.09
CA MET A 18 -2.25 6.02 1.67
C MET A 18 -2.37 6.70 0.31
N ILE A 19 -1.88 7.93 0.24
CA ILE A 19 -1.90 8.72 -0.99
C ILE A 19 -0.49 8.74 -1.59
N GLY A 20 -0.38 8.20 -2.80
CA GLY A 20 0.89 7.98 -3.50
C GLY A 20 0.72 7.84 -5.01
N PRO A 21 1.74 7.36 -5.74
CA PRO A 21 1.73 7.26 -7.20
C PRO A 21 0.53 6.47 -7.75
N VAL A 22 0.15 5.39 -7.05
CA VAL A 22 -0.99 4.53 -7.38
C VAL A 22 -2.31 5.31 -7.34
N PHE A 23 -2.55 6.07 -6.27
CA PHE A 23 -3.73 6.93 -6.13
C PHE A 23 -3.84 7.93 -7.28
N PHE A 24 -2.76 8.64 -7.60
CA PHE A 24 -2.77 9.61 -8.69
C PHE A 24 -2.96 8.96 -10.06
N ALA A 25 -2.36 7.78 -10.28
CA ALA A 25 -2.54 7.03 -11.51
C ALA A 25 -4.01 6.64 -11.71
N LEU A 26 -4.69 6.17 -10.66
CA LEU A 26 -6.12 5.85 -10.68
C LEU A 26 -6.98 7.07 -11.00
N ILE A 27 -6.78 8.18 -10.28
CA ILE A 27 -7.59 9.39 -10.47
C ILE A 27 -7.37 9.98 -11.86
N THR A 28 -6.11 10.14 -12.29
CA THR A 28 -5.76 10.71 -13.60
C THR A 28 -6.32 9.84 -14.71
N ASN A 29 -6.10 8.52 -14.65
CA ASN A 29 -6.59 7.60 -15.68
C ASN A 29 -8.12 7.55 -15.73
N SER A 30 -8.82 7.71 -14.60
CA SER A 30 -10.29 7.75 -14.58
C SER A 30 -10.85 9.02 -15.18
N ILE A 31 -10.19 10.16 -14.97
CA ILE A 31 -10.57 11.44 -15.58
C ILE A 31 -10.32 11.42 -17.09
N GLU A 32 -9.16 10.91 -17.52
CA GLU A 32 -8.74 10.94 -18.92
C GLU A 32 -9.37 9.84 -19.77
N ASN A 33 -9.41 8.60 -19.26
CA ASN A 33 -9.83 7.42 -20.02
C ASN A 33 -11.17 6.83 -19.52
N GLY A 34 -11.71 7.35 -18.42
CA GLY A 34 -12.97 6.89 -17.84
C GLY A 34 -12.83 5.68 -16.89
N PHE A 35 -13.91 5.40 -16.17
CA PHE A 35 -13.98 4.34 -15.16
C PHE A 35 -13.56 2.97 -15.71
N ARG A 36 -14.10 2.54 -16.86
CA ARG A 36 -13.81 1.21 -17.44
C ARG A 36 -12.32 0.98 -17.73
N HIS A 37 -11.58 2.00 -18.18
CA HIS A 37 -10.14 1.88 -18.40
C HIS A 37 -9.37 1.84 -17.08
N THR A 38 -9.90 2.48 -16.05
CA THR A 38 -9.29 2.52 -14.71
C THR A 38 -9.51 1.23 -13.95
N VAL A 39 -10.63 0.53 -14.15
CA VAL A 39 -10.81 -0.84 -13.65
C VAL A 39 -9.68 -1.75 -14.14
N VAL A 40 -9.29 -1.63 -15.41
CA VAL A 40 -8.18 -2.43 -15.97
C VAL A 40 -6.83 -2.05 -15.34
N LEU A 41 -6.62 -0.75 -15.06
CA LEU A 41 -5.45 -0.29 -14.31
C LEU A 41 -5.44 -0.82 -12.87
N ALA A 42 -6.59 -0.81 -12.18
CA ALA A 42 -6.78 -1.36 -10.84
C ALA A 42 -6.56 -2.89 -10.80
N LEU A 43 -6.94 -3.61 -11.84
CA LEU A 43 -6.62 -5.04 -11.97
C LEU A 43 -5.11 -5.27 -12.09
N GLY A 44 -4.38 -4.40 -12.79
CA GLY A 44 -2.92 -4.44 -12.83
C GLY A 44 -2.29 -4.25 -11.46
N ILE A 45 -2.79 -3.27 -10.69
CA ILE A 45 -2.38 -3.02 -9.30
C ILE A 45 -2.65 -4.26 -8.43
N LEU A 46 -3.86 -4.80 -8.48
CA LEU A 46 -4.25 -6.01 -7.73
C LEU A 46 -3.36 -7.22 -8.07
N CYS A 47 -3.03 -7.41 -9.34
CA CYS A 47 -2.09 -8.47 -9.75
C CYS A 47 -0.69 -8.27 -9.19
N SER A 48 -0.21 -7.03 -9.09
CA SER A 48 1.06 -6.72 -8.43
C SER A 48 1.01 -7.00 -6.93
N ASP A 49 -0.08 -6.63 -6.25
CA ASP A 49 -0.28 -6.95 -4.83
C ASP A 49 -0.33 -8.46 -4.62
N LEU A 50 -0.99 -9.20 -5.50
CA LEU A 50 -1.06 -10.66 -5.42
C LEU A 50 0.33 -11.30 -5.47
N ILE A 51 1.26 -10.78 -6.28
CA ILE A 51 2.65 -11.28 -6.30
C ILE A 51 3.31 -11.07 -4.94
N TYR A 52 3.17 -9.88 -4.34
CA TYR A 52 3.72 -9.64 -3.00
C TYR A 52 3.08 -10.55 -1.96
N VAL A 53 1.76 -10.73 -2.00
CA VAL A 53 1.04 -11.65 -1.11
C VAL A 53 1.57 -13.07 -1.28
N LEU A 54 1.77 -13.56 -2.50
CA LEU A 54 2.31 -14.91 -2.70
C LEU A 54 3.72 -15.02 -2.11
N ILE A 55 4.58 -14.02 -2.36
CA ILE A 55 5.94 -13.99 -1.81
C ILE A 55 5.91 -14.00 -0.27
N THR A 56 5.09 -13.16 0.35
CA THR A 56 5.05 -13.04 1.80
C THR A 56 4.31 -14.20 2.46
N TYR A 57 3.17 -14.63 1.91
CA TYR A 57 2.38 -15.75 2.42
C TYR A 57 3.18 -17.05 2.45
N PHE A 58 3.88 -17.39 1.37
CA PHE A 58 4.72 -18.59 1.34
C PHE A 58 6.08 -18.37 2.00
N GLY A 59 6.65 -17.16 1.89
CA GLY A 59 7.93 -16.79 2.47
C GLY A 59 7.93 -16.78 4.00
N VAL A 60 6.81 -16.44 4.65
CA VAL A 60 6.70 -16.43 6.13
C VAL A 60 7.15 -17.76 6.74
N SER A 61 6.85 -18.91 6.12
CA SER A 61 7.26 -20.23 6.62
C SER A 61 8.78 -20.49 6.56
N VAL A 62 9.47 -19.89 5.59
CA VAL A 62 10.93 -19.97 5.44
C VAL A 62 11.60 -19.05 6.46
N PHE A 63 11.01 -17.87 6.64
CA PHE A 63 11.52 -16.83 7.50
C PHE A 63 11.27 -17.08 8.99
N ALA A 64 10.15 -17.67 9.37
CA ALA A 64 9.80 -18.02 10.75
C ALA A 64 10.73 -19.06 11.40
N ARG A 65 11.52 -19.79 10.59
CA ARG A 65 12.52 -20.74 11.10
C ARG A 65 13.81 -20.07 11.56
N ASN A 66 14.04 -18.81 11.20
CA ASN A 66 15.22 -18.08 11.61
C ASN A 66 14.85 -17.11 12.75
N PRO A 67 15.31 -17.36 13.99
CA PRO A 67 14.97 -16.53 15.14
C PRO A 67 15.46 -15.07 14.99
N ASN A 68 16.46 -14.82 14.14
CA ASN A 68 16.94 -13.47 13.86
C ASN A 68 16.12 -12.76 12.78
N PHE A 69 15.24 -13.46 12.05
CA PHE A 69 14.49 -12.85 10.96
C PHE A 69 13.54 -11.75 11.46
N GLU A 70 12.81 -11.99 12.55
CA GLU A 70 11.90 -10.97 13.12
C GLU A 70 12.66 -9.71 13.56
N ILE A 71 13.86 -9.89 14.12
CA ILE A 71 14.74 -8.79 14.55
C ILE A 71 15.23 -8.01 13.32
N VAL A 72 15.75 -8.71 12.30
CA VAL A 72 16.21 -8.10 11.05
C VAL A 72 15.07 -7.37 10.34
N LEU A 73 13.87 -7.97 10.32
CA LEU A 73 12.68 -7.37 9.74
C LEU A 73 12.25 -6.11 10.51
N GLY A 74 12.28 -6.13 11.84
CA GLY A 74 11.92 -4.98 12.66
C GLY A 74 12.87 -3.79 12.45
N TYR A 75 14.18 -4.03 12.39
CA TYR A 75 15.15 -2.98 12.07
C TYR A 75 15.08 -2.54 10.60
N ALA A 76 15.13 -3.47 9.64
CA ALA A 76 15.14 -3.14 8.22
C ALA A 76 13.81 -2.50 7.81
N GLY A 77 12.68 -3.13 8.14
CA GLY A 77 11.35 -2.57 7.91
C GLY A 77 11.17 -1.23 8.59
N GLY A 78 11.59 -1.10 9.86
CA GLY A 78 11.50 0.14 10.60
C GLY A 78 12.30 1.30 10.00
N LEU A 79 13.57 1.07 9.66
CA LEU A 79 14.44 2.06 9.01
C LEU A 79 13.91 2.47 7.64
N ILE A 80 13.45 1.51 6.85
CA ILE A 80 12.94 1.82 5.53
C ILE A 80 11.61 2.61 5.66
N LEU A 81 10.69 2.22 6.55
CA LEU A 81 9.48 3.00 6.82
C LEU A 81 9.79 4.42 7.30
N MET A 82 10.79 4.60 8.17
CA MET A 82 11.25 5.93 8.59
C MET A 82 11.79 6.75 7.42
N ALA A 83 12.67 6.18 6.59
CA ALA A 83 13.22 6.88 5.43
C ALA A 83 12.11 7.34 4.47
N PHE A 84 11.11 6.49 4.25
CA PHE A 84 9.94 6.81 3.44
C PHE A 84 9.00 7.82 4.09
N GLY A 85 8.81 7.73 5.41
CA GLY A 85 8.02 8.67 6.17
C GLY A 85 8.64 10.07 6.12
N ILE A 86 9.96 10.17 6.32
CA ILE A 86 10.75 11.40 6.17
C ILE A 86 10.64 11.94 4.74
N SER A 87 10.89 11.10 3.73
CA SER A 87 10.80 11.49 2.32
C SER A 87 9.40 12.01 1.95
N SER A 88 8.34 11.35 2.44
CA SER A 88 6.96 11.81 2.24
C SER A 88 6.69 13.14 2.96
N PHE A 89 7.15 13.29 4.20
CA PHE A 89 6.94 14.49 4.99
C PHE A 89 7.56 15.74 4.35
N PHE A 90 8.75 15.59 3.74
CA PHE A 90 9.46 16.67 3.05
C PHE A 90 9.12 16.80 1.56
N LYS A 91 8.26 15.92 1.02
CA LYS A 91 7.90 15.95 -0.40
C LYS A 91 7.19 17.26 -0.74
N PRO A 92 7.74 18.08 -1.65
CA PRO A 92 7.06 19.28 -2.12
C PRO A 92 5.72 18.90 -2.74
N SER A 93 4.70 19.75 -2.59
CA SER A 93 3.43 19.57 -3.30
C SER A 93 3.67 19.73 -4.80
N GLY A 94 3.89 18.61 -5.51
CA GLY A 94 4.02 18.58 -6.96
C GLY A 94 2.77 19.17 -7.64
N ALA A 95 2.98 19.79 -8.79
CA ALA A 95 1.94 20.45 -9.57
C ALA A 95 0.73 19.55 -9.82
N ARG A 96 -0.45 20.18 -9.92
CA ARG A 96 -1.74 19.52 -10.19
C ARG A 96 -1.61 18.50 -11.32
N PRO A 97 -2.28 17.33 -11.24
CA PRO A 97 -2.49 16.50 -12.41
C PRO A 97 -3.20 17.34 -13.47
N ASN A 98 -2.49 17.62 -14.55
CA ASN A 98 -2.96 18.26 -15.77
C ASN A 98 -3.40 19.74 -15.63
N SER A 99 -2.43 20.66 -15.74
CA SER A 99 -2.64 22.10 -15.90
C SER A 99 -2.69 22.57 -17.35
N GLY A 100 -2.67 21.67 -18.34
CA GLY A 100 -2.71 22.03 -19.77
C GLY A 100 -3.60 21.07 -20.53
N GLY A 101 -4.81 21.51 -20.89
CA GLY A 101 -5.91 20.74 -21.47
C GLY A 101 -5.69 20.15 -22.87
N LEU A 102 -4.50 19.61 -23.15
CA LEU A 102 -4.24 18.81 -24.33
C LEU A 102 -4.77 17.39 -24.07
N PRO A 103 -5.62 16.83 -24.95
CA PRO A 103 -6.02 15.44 -24.87
C PRO A 103 -4.80 14.55 -25.10
N LEU A 104 -4.35 13.84 -24.07
CA LEU A 104 -3.38 12.76 -24.25
C LEU A 104 -4.06 11.61 -25.03
N PRO A 105 -3.36 10.94 -25.94
CA PRO A 105 -3.93 9.82 -26.69
C PRO A 105 -4.51 8.77 -25.74
N LYS A 106 -5.74 8.31 -26.01
CA LYS A 106 -6.40 7.28 -25.20
C LYS A 106 -5.48 6.05 -25.11
N THR A 107 -5.03 5.73 -23.90
CA THR A 107 -4.17 4.57 -23.68
C THR A 107 -5.01 3.30 -23.78
N GLY A 108 -4.63 2.36 -24.65
CA GLY A 108 -5.32 1.07 -24.76
C GLY A 108 -5.32 0.31 -23.42
N LYS A 109 -6.39 -0.48 -23.17
CA LYS A 109 -6.61 -1.21 -21.91
C LYS A 109 -5.41 -2.05 -21.46
N THR A 110 -4.75 -2.75 -22.39
CA THR A 110 -3.55 -3.55 -22.10
C THR A 110 -2.41 -2.71 -21.55
N LYS A 111 -2.15 -1.54 -22.13
CA LYS A 111 -1.14 -0.60 -21.61
C LYS A 111 -1.54 -0.09 -20.23
N GLY A 112 -2.83 0.14 -20.00
CA GLY A 112 -3.38 0.52 -18.69
C GLY A 112 -3.11 -0.53 -17.60
N PHE A 113 -3.29 -1.82 -17.91
CA PHE A 113 -2.99 -2.94 -17.00
C PHE A 113 -1.51 -2.94 -16.59
N PHE A 114 -0.59 -3.00 -17.57
CA PHE A 114 0.84 -3.05 -17.29
C PHE A 114 1.35 -1.77 -16.62
N LYS A 115 0.74 -0.61 -16.91
CA LYS A 115 1.00 0.63 -16.18
C LYS A 115 0.63 0.50 -14.70
N GLY A 116 -0.57 -0.01 -14.39
CA GLY A 116 -1.01 -0.25 -13.01
C GLY A 116 -0.11 -1.23 -12.27
N PHE A 117 0.17 -2.38 -12.90
CA PHE A 117 1.08 -3.40 -12.39
C PHE A 117 2.47 -2.83 -12.10
N GLY A 118 3.06 -2.10 -13.06
CA GLY A 118 4.39 -1.52 -12.92
C GLY A 118 4.45 -0.46 -11.83
N ILE A 119 3.51 0.49 -11.81
CA ILE A 119 3.50 1.57 -10.80
C ILE A 119 3.37 1.02 -9.38
N ASN A 120 2.60 -0.06 -9.18
CA ASN A 120 2.45 -0.70 -7.88
C ASN A 120 3.65 -1.59 -7.53
N GLY A 121 4.14 -2.37 -8.49
CA GLY A 121 5.24 -3.33 -8.28
C GLY A 121 6.61 -2.69 -8.10
N VAL A 122 6.80 -1.43 -8.51
CA VAL A 122 8.01 -0.66 -8.17
C VAL A 122 7.77 0.29 -6.98
N ASN A 123 6.56 0.30 -6.42
CA ASN A 123 6.22 1.18 -5.29
C ASN A 123 6.83 0.63 -4.00
N PRO A 124 7.87 1.27 -3.45
CA PRO A 124 8.53 0.76 -2.26
C PRO A 124 7.62 0.78 -1.03
N PHE A 125 6.62 1.67 -0.95
CA PHE A 125 5.65 1.68 0.15
C PHE A 125 4.80 0.41 0.19
N VAL A 126 4.41 -0.09 -0.99
CA VAL A 126 3.56 -1.29 -1.12
C VAL A 126 4.39 -2.53 -0.77
N LEU A 127 5.62 -2.61 -1.27
CA LEU A 127 6.56 -3.67 -0.89
C LEU A 127 6.75 -3.73 0.63
N LEU A 128 7.01 -2.60 1.27
CA LEU A 128 7.22 -2.55 2.72
C LEU A 128 5.97 -2.85 3.52
N PHE A 129 4.82 -2.41 3.03
CA PHE A 129 3.54 -2.74 3.64
C PHE A 129 3.36 -4.27 3.67
N TRP A 130 3.54 -4.95 2.53
CA TRP A 130 3.38 -6.41 2.47
C TRP A 130 4.41 -7.15 3.34
N ILE A 131 5.67 -6.69 3.38
CA ILE A 131 6.68 -7.22 4.30
C ILE A 131 6.26 -7.03 5.76
N SER A 132 5.71 -5.85 6.10
CA SER A 132 5.23 -5.56 7.46
C SER A 132 4.03 -6.42 7.84
N ILE A 133 3.10 -6.66 6.91
CA ILE A 133 1.98 -7.59 7.07
C ILE A 133 2.48 -9.00 7.32
N ALA A 134 3.49 -9.44 6.58
CA ALA A 134 4.12 -10.75 6.78
C ALA A 134 4.62 -10.93 8.22
N GLY A 135 5.32 -9.91 8.74
CA GLY A 135 5.79 -9.89 10.13
C GLY A 135 4.65 -9.81 11.15
N LEU A 136 3.65 -8.95 10.94
CA LEU A 136 2.51 -8.84 11.86
C LEU A 136 1.72 -10.14 11.97
N VAL A 137 1.54 -10.84 10.85
CA VAL A 137 0.86 -12.14 10.81
C VAL A 137 1.70 -13.23 11.47
N SER A 138 3.04 -13.19 11.35
CA SER A 138 3.89 -14.20 12.00
C SER A 138 3.87 -14.12 13.53
N LEU A 139 3.53 -12.96 14.09
CA LEU A 139 3.40 -12.76 15.55
C LEU A 139 2.05 -13.21 16.12
N LYS A 140 1.12 -13.67 15.26
CA LYS A 140 -0.22 -14.11 15.68
C LYS A 140 -0.25 -15.62 15.90
N ASP A 141 0.21 -16.06 17.06
CA ASP A 141 0.36 -17.49 17.40
C ASP A 141 -0.94 -18.31 17.32
N HIS A 142 -2.10 -17.66 17.43
CA HIS A 142 -3.42 -18.31 17.35
C HIS A 142 -4.00 -18.35 15.93
N PHE A 143 -3.36 -17.72 14.93
CA PHE A 143 -3.85 -17.73 13.54
C PHE A 143 -3.43 -19.02 12.83
N GLY A 144 -4.42 -19.82 12.42
CA GLY A 144 -4.20 -20.96 11.52
C GLY A 144 -4.04 -20.52 10.06
N LYS A 145 -3.70 -21.46 9.17
CA LYS A 145 -3.57 -21.20 7.72
C LYS A 145 -4.81 -20.55 7.11
N ALA A 146 -6.00 -20.98 7.54
CA ALA A 146 -7.27 -20.42 7.08
C ALA A 146 -7.44 -18.95 7.51
N ASP A 147 -7.07 -18.61 8.76
CA ASP A 147 -7.11 -17.24 9.27
C ASP A 147 -6.14 -16.34 8.51
N ILE A 148 -4.91 -16.81 8.29
CA ILE A 148 -3.91 -16.06 7.50
C ILE A 148 -4.43 -15.82 6.08
N THR A 149 -5.01 -16.84 5.43
CA THR A 149 -5.60 -16.70 4.10
C THR A 149 -6.71 -15.64 4.09
N LEU A 150 -7.65 -15.71 5.05
CA LEU A 150 -8.74 -14.75 5.17
C LEU A 150 -8.25 -13.33 5.46
N TYR A 151 -7.18 -13.18 6.24
CA TYR A 151 -6.55 -11.91 6.52
C TYR A 151 -6.01 -11.24 5.24
N TYR A 152 -5.21 -11.97 4.46
CA TYR A 152 -4.69 -11.48 3.17
C TYR A 152 -5.81 -11.18 2.17
N MET A 153 -6.82 -12.05 2.08
CA MET A 153 -7.98 -11.83 1.21
C MET A 153 -8.81 -10.61 1.65
N GLY A 154 -8.93 -10.37 2.96
CA GLY A 154 -9.56 -9.17 3.51
C GLY A 154 -8.84 -7.89 3.09
N ILE A 155 -7.50 -7.89 3.13
CA ILE A 155 -6.69 -6.76 2.66
C ILE A 155 -6.89 -6.55 1.16
N LEU A 156 -6.68 -7.58 0.34
CA LEU A 156 -6.77 -7.49 -1.12
C LEU A 156 -8.17 -7.06 -1.58
N GLY A 157 -9.21 -7.68 -1.01
CA GLY A 157 -10.60 -7.34 -1.31
C GLY A 157 -10.90 -5.89 -0.98
N THR A 158 -10.48 -5.41 0.19
CA THR A 158 -10.68 -4.03 0.62
C THR A 158 -9.94 -3.05 -0.27
N VAL A 159 -8.65 -3.28 -0.56
CA VAL A 159 -7.84 -2.42 -1.42
C VAL A 159 -8.45 -2.32 -2.80
N PHE A 160 -8.81 -3.45 -3.40
CA PHE A 160 -9.44 -3.47 -4.72
C PHE A 160 -10.78 -2.74 -4.72
N SER A 161 -11.66 -3.00 -3.74
CA SER A 161 -12.94 -2.32 -3.62
C SER A 161 -12.80 -0.81 -3.45
N ILE A 162 -11.85 -0.36 -2.62
CA ILE A 162 -11.59 1.07 -2.42
C ILE A 162 -10.97 1.70 -3.68
N ASP A 163 -10.12 1.00 -4.42
CA ASP A 163 -9.56 1.50 -5.67
C ASP A 163 -10.62 1.64 -6.77
N LEU A 164 -11.56 0.70 -6.85
CA LEU A 164 -12.74 0.83 -7.71
C LEU A 164 -13.61 2.02 -7.28
N LEU A 165 -13.81 2.21 -5.98
CA LEU A 165 -14.55 3.37 -5.46
C LEU A 165 -13.83 4.67 -5.85
N LYS A 166 -12.54 4.82 -5.55
CA LYS A 166 -11.71 5.99 -5.94
C LYS A 166 -11.82 6.26 -7.43
N ALA A 167 -11.74 5.22 -8.27
CA ALA A 167 -11.88 5.33 -9.71
C ALA A 167 -13.28 5.86 -10.11
N TYR A 168 -14.35 5.35 -9.47
CA TYR A 168 -15.71 5.76 -9.75
C TYR A 168 -15.97 7.23 -9.35
N VAL A 169 -15.54 7.63 -8.15
CA VAL A 169 -15.71 9.00 -7.65
C VAL A 169 -14.59 9.96 -8.06
N ALA A 170 -13.67 9.56 -8.95
CA ALA A 170 -12.48 10.33 -9.32
C ALA A 170 -12.78 11.77 -9.78
N LYS A 171 -13.88 11.97 -10.53
CA LYS A 171 -14.32 13.31 -10.96
C LYS A 171 -14.65 14.22 -9.78
N LYS A 172 -15.26 13.68 -8.71
CA LYS A 172 -15.56 14.39 -7.47
C LYS A 172 -14.31 14.56 -6.61
N LEU A 173 -13.43 13.55 -6.54
CA LEU A 173 -12.17 13.66 -5.80
C LEU A 173 -11.22 14.70 -6.39
N ARG A 174 -11.27 14.95 -7.70
CA ARG A 174 -10.40 15.93 -8.37
C ARG A 174 -10.44 17.30 -7.70
N SER A 175 -11.61 17.78 -7.27
CA SER A 175 -11.73 19.08 -6.62
C SER A 175 -11.09 19.13 -5.23
N PHE A 176 -10.98 17.98 -4.55
CA PHE A 176 -10.31 17.86 -3.25
C PHE A 176 -8.79 17.70 -3.36
N ILE A 177 -8.28 17.28 -4.52
CA ILE A 177 -6.84 17.08 -4.78
C ILE A 177 -6.18 18.43 -5.09
N THR A 178 -6.16 19.31 -4.09
CA THR A 178 -5.44 20.58 -4.15
C THR A 178 -4.01 20.41 -3.65
N PRO A 179 -3.05 21.26 -4.08
CA PRO A 179 -1.68 21.21 -3.57
C PRO A 179 -1.59 21.27 -2.04
N ARG A 180 -2.47 22.05 -1.39
CA ARG A 180 -2.56 22.13 0.08
C ARG A 180 -2.99 20.81 0.71
N VAL A 181 -4.04 20.18 0.18
CA VAL A 181 -4.52 18.88 0.67
C VAL A 181 -3.45 17.81 0.47
N MET A 182 -2.76 17.81 -0.68
CA MET A 182 -1.64 16.90 -0.93
C MET A 182 -0.47 17.11 0.03
N LEU A 183 -0.15 18.37 0.37
CA LEU A 183 0.88 18.67 1.38
C LEU A 183 0.50 18.11 2.76
N ILE A 184 -0.75 18.33 3.19
CA ILE A 184 -1.24 17.84 4.49
C ILE A 184 -1.19 16.31 4.53
N LEU A 185 -1.65 15.65 3.47
CA LEU A 185 -1.65 14.19 3.38
C LEU A 185 -0.23 13.61 3.38
N ASN A 186 0.68 14.19 2.59
CA ASN A 186 2.10 13.80 2.59
C ASN A 186 2.72 13.92 3.99
N LYS A 187 2.38 14.98 4.74
CA LYS A 187 2.83 15.15 6.13
C LYS A 187 2.21 14.12 7.07
N MET A 188 0.91 13.87 6.99
CA MET A 188 0.24 12.88 7.86
C MET A 188 0.73 11.46 7.60
N VAL A 189 0.83 11.06 6.34
CA VAL A 189 1.40 9.75 5.94
C VAL A 189 2.86 9.66 6.41
N GLY A 190 3.63 10.74 6.22
CA GLY A 190 5.01 10.81 6.71
C GLY A 190 5.14 10.56 8.21
N LEU A 191 4.34 11.25 9.02
CA LEU A 191 4.27 11.07 10.48
C LEU A 191 3.86 9.65 10.88
N LEU A 192 2.82 9.09 10.25
CA LEU A 192 2.36 7.74 10.53
C LEU A 192 3.42 6.69 10.22
N LEU A 193 4.10 6.80 9.07
CA LEU A 193 5.15 5.86 8.67
C LEU A 193 6.38 5.95 9.58
N VAL A 194 6.78 7.15 10.00
CA VAL A 194 7.82 7.32 11.02
C VAL A 194 7.39 6.66 12.34
N GLY A 195 6.15 6.89 12.79
CA GLY A 195 5.62 6.27 14.00
C GLY A 195 5.59 4.74 13.96
N PHE A 196 5.14 4.15 12.84
CA PHE A 196 5.19 2.70 12.63
C PHE A 196 6.63 2.17 12.57
N GLY A 197 7.52 2.89 11.90
CA GLY A 197 8.93 2.53 11.81
C GLY A 197 9.59 2.50 13.19
N LEU A 198 9.35 3.50 14.03
CA LEU A 198 9.81 3.54 15.42
C LEU A 198 9.23 2.38 16.24
N ARG A 199 7.95 2.07 16.07
CA ARG A 199 7.30 0.94 16.76
C ARG A 199 7.90 -0.41 16.36
N LEU A 200 8.25 -0.60 15.08
CA LEU A 200 8.92 -1.83 14.62
C LEU A 200 10.34 -1.96 15.18
N ILE A 201 11.09 -0.85 15.27
CA ILE A 201 12.42 -0.86 15.88
C ILE A 201 12.31 -1.16 17.38
N TRP A 202 11.34 -0.55 18.08
CA TRP A 202 11.07 -0.85 19.48
C TRP A 202 10.75 -2.33 19.72
N PHE A 203 9.93 -2.91 18.84
CA PHE A 203 9.62 -4.33 18.88
C PHE A 203 10.87 -5.22 18.71
N ALA A 204 11.76 -4.87 17.77
CA ALA A 204 13.02 -5.58 17.58
C ALA A 204 13.95 -5.49 18.80
N LEU A 205 14.04 -4.31 19.43
CA LEU A 205 14.82 -4.09 20.65
C LEU A 205 14.31 -4.95 21.82
N GLY A 206 13.00 -5.05 22.01
CA GLY A 206 12.40 -5.87 23.05
C GLY A 206 12.67 -7.37 22.87
N LYS A 207 12.68 -7.87 21.63
CA LYS A 207 13.07 -9.26 21.32
C LYS A 207 14.53 -9.58 21.66
N GLN A 208 15.39 -8.55 21.72
CA GLN A 208 16.78 -8.67 22.14
C GLN A 208 16.99 -8.43 23.64
N GLY A 209 15.92 -8.14 24.40
CA GLY A 209 15.99 -7.82 25.83
C GLY A 209 16.67 -6.48 26.13
N VAL A 210 16.77 -5.59 25.15
CA VAL A 210 17.41 -4.27 25.29
C VAL A 210 16.47 -3.28 25.98
N VAL A 211 15.15 -3.46 25.81
CA VAL A 211 14.10 -2.62 26.38
C VAL A 211 12.90 -3.46 26.81
#